data_AF-A0A8K0D9B7-F1
#
_entry.id   AF-A0A8K0D9B7-F1
#
_cell.length_a   1.000
_cell.length_b   1.000
_cell.length_c   1.000
_cell.angle_alpha   90.00
_cell.angle_beta   90.00
_cell.angle_gamma   90.00
#
_symmetry.space_group_name_H-M   'P 1'
#
loop_
_entity.id
_entity.type
_entity.pdbx_description
1 polymer ?
#
loop_
_entity_poly.entity_id
_entity_poly.type
_entity_poly.pdbx_seq_one_letter_code
_entity_poly.pdbx_strand_id
1 'polypeptide(L)'
;MSAETLEKEAPQSRNSTWGEKLLSLKPQDNSIWKLTRCLRGKKKIPAIHDEYGLVYSNEDKAEEFADNLQKQCSLNYDNIDLDFVARINRDVRTKLRLKKKRRLLQSTSPEEVRRIIRSTKHHKSPGDQTGSRLSR
;
A
#
# COMPACT_ATOMS: atom_id res chain seq x y z
N MET A 1 46.62 18.77 -26.75
CA MET A 1 45.27 18.29 -26.38
C MET A 1 44.71 19.29 -25.38
N SER A 2 43.68 20.03 -25.78
CA SER A 2 43.22 21.24 -25.09
C SER A 2 42.30 20.91 -23.92
N ALA A 3 42.29 21.76 -22.87
CA ALA A 3 41.53 21.54 -21.64
C ALA A 3 40.01 21.35 -21.86
N GLU A 4 39.45 21.91 -22.93
CA GLU A 4 38.03 21.76 -23.30
C GLU A 4 37.63 20.32 -23.69
N THR A 5 38.56 19.49 -24.17
CA THR A 5 38.25 18.10 -24.55
C THR A 5 38.09 17.21 -23.31
N LEU A 6 38.87 17.47 -22.26
CA LEU A 6 38.83 16.71 -21.00
C LEU A 6 37.54 16.94 -20.21
N GLU A 7 36.99 18.15 -20.27
CA GLU A 7 35.78 18.51 -19.52
C GLU A 7 34.52 17.83 -20.08
N LYS A 8 34.48 17.56 -21.39
CA LYS A 8 33.37 16.86 -22.05
C LYS A 8 33.45 15.34 -21.93
N GLU A 9 34.64 14.76 -21.79
CA GLU A 9 34.82 13.31 -21.67
C GLU A 9 34.51 12.77 -20.27
N ALA A 10 34.77 13.54 -19.22
CA ALA A 10 34.49 13.17 -17.83
C ALA A 10 33.01 12.83 -17.52
N PRO A 11 32.01 13.64 -17.93
CA PRO A 11 30.59 13.30 -17.74
C PRO A 11 30.15 12.12 -18.61
N GLN A 12 30.71 11.99 -19.82
CA GLN A 12 30.38 10.91 -20.75
C GLN A 12 30.84 9.54 -20.22
N SER A 13 32.07 9.49 -19.70
CA SER A 13 32.64 8.34 -19.00
C SER A 13 31.78 7.92 -17.79
N ARG A 14 31.43 8.88 -16.93
CA ARG A 14 30.53 8.64 -15.78
C ARG A 14 29.20 8.06 -16.21
N ASN A 15 28.57 8.62 -17.25
CA ASN A 15 27.28 8.14 -17.75
C ASN A 15 27.37 6.72 -18.33
N SER A 16 28.46 6.39 -19.03
CA SER A 16 28.71 5.02 -19.53
C SER A 16 28.80 4.00 -18.39
N THR A 17 29.56 4.31 -17.34
CA THR A 17 29.69 3.45 -16.15
C THR A 17 28.34 3.23 -15.45
N TRP A 18 27.48 4.25 -15.40
CA TRP A 18 26.12 4.11 -14.86
C TRP A 18 25.23 3.25 -15.76
N GLY A 19 25.34 3.38 -17.09
CA GLY A 19 24.63 2.55 -18.06
C GLY A 19 24.95 1.06 -17.90
N GLU A 20 26.23 0.71 -17.85
CA GLU A 20 26.70 -0.67 -17.63
C GLU A 20 26.20 -1.22 -16.28
N LYS A 21 26.26 -0.41 -15.22
CA LYS A 21 25.77 -0.78 -13.90
C LYS A 21 24.28 -1.08 -13.91
N LEU A 22 23.46 -0.28 -14.59
CA LEU A 22 22.02 -0.52 -14.71
C LEU A 22 21.70 -1.81 -15.50
N LEU A 23 22.44 -2.07 -16.58
CA LEU A 23 22.27 -3.29 -17.39
C LEU A 23 22.68 -4.57 -16.63
N SER A 24 23.57 -4.46 -15.66
CA SER A 24 24.01 -5.59 -14.83
C SER A 24 22.98 -6.03 -13.77
N LEU A 25 21.95 -5.22 -13.49
CA LEU A 25 20.98 -5.49 -12.43
C LEU A 25 19.99 -6.57 -12.83
N LYS A 26 19.65 -7.43 -11.87
CA LYS A 26 18.69 -8.52 -12.04
C LYS A 26 17.58 -8.44 -10.98
N PRO A 27 16.33 -8.78 -11.31
CA PRO A 27 15.26 -8.83 -10.33
C PRO A 27 15.40 -10.01 -9.35
N GLN A 28 16.05 -11.11 -9.75
CA GLN A 28 16.15 -12.35 -8.96
C GLN A 28 17.15 -12.25 -7.79
N ASP A 29 18.17 -11.41 -7.89
CA ASP A 29 19.22 -11.25 -6.88
C ASP A 29 19.01 -10.03 -5.95
N ASN A 30 17.84 -9.38 -6.06
CA ASN A 30 17.45 -8.20 -5.30
C ASN A 30 18.37 -6.96 -5.54
N SER A 31 19.20 -6.98 -6.59
CA SER A 31 20.15 -5.90 -6.90
C SER A 31 19.44 -4.60 -7.29
N ILE A 32 18.33 -4.70 -8.03
CA ILE A 32 17.47 -3.57 -8.38
C ILE A 32 16.99 -2.85 -7.11
N TRP A 33 16.42 -3.59 -6.16
CA TRP A 33 15.92 -3.03 -4.90
C TRP A 33 17.02 -2.37 -4.07
N LYS A 34 18.21 -3.00 -3.98
CA LYS A 34 19.36 -2.43 -3.27
C LYS A 34 19.77 -1.10 -3.89
N LEU A 35 19.87 -1.02 -5.22
CA LEU A 35 20.19 0.22 -5.92
C LEU A 35 19.10 1.28 -5.69
N THR A 36 17.83 0.92 -5.86
CA THR A 36 16.70 1.84 -5.62
C THR A 36 16.73 2.39 -4.21
N ARG A 37 17.03 1.55 -3.20
CA ARG A 37 17.14 1.99 -1.80
C ARG A 37 18.26 3.02 -1.59
N CYS A 38 19.41 2.82 -2.23
CA CYS A 38 20.51 3.77 -2.19
C CYS A 38 20.15 5.10 -2.90
N LEU A 39 19.47 5.02 -4.04
CA LEU A 39 19.06 6.19 -4.82
C LEU A 39 17.90 6.98 -4.19
N ARG A 40 17.03 6.33 -3.41
CA ARG A 40 15.85 6.97 -2.80
C ARG A 40 16.21 8.12 -1.86
N GLY A 41 17.46 8.17 -1.39
CA GLY A 41 17.94 9.15 -0.42
C GLY A 41 17.22 9.01 0.93
N LYS A 42 17.82 9.54 2.00
CA LYS A 42 17.09 9.71 3.25
C LYS A 42 16.28 11.00 3.14
N LYS A 43 14.99 10.90 2.83
CA LYS A 43 14.08 12.04 2.98
C LYS A 43 13.95 12.32 4.48
N LYS A 44 14.36 13.52 4.90
CA LYS A 44 14.09 13.97 6.26
C LYS A 44 12.59 14.19 6.38
N ILE A 45 11.97 13.59 7.41
CA ILE A 45 10.58 13.89 7.74
C ILE A 45 10.56 15.36 8.20
N PRO A 46 9.72 16.21 7.61
CA PRO A 46 9.61 17.60 8.06
C PRO A 46 9.10 17.63 9.51
N ALA A 47 9.42 18.73 10.19
CA ALA A 47 8.96 18.92 11.55
C ALA A 47 7.43 19.07 11.56
N ILE A 48 6.75 18.45 12.54
CA ILE A 48 5.28 18.45 12.64
C ILE A 48 4.85 19.75 13.30
N HIS A 49 3.93 20.46 12.66
CA HIS A 49 3.42 21.73 13.17
C HIS A 49 1.93 21.59 13.46
N ASP A 50 1.53 22.16 14.58
CA ASP A 50 0.16 22.43 14.99
C ASP A 50 -0.17 23.90 14.67
N GLU A 51 -1.41 24.31 14.91
CA GLU A 51 -1.92 25.68 14.74
C GLU A 51 -1.08 26.72 15.49
N TYR A 52 -0.46 26.33 16.61
CA TYR A 52 0.37 27.20 17.44
C TYR A 52 1.89 27.08 17.16
N GLY A 53 2.31 26.20 16.25
CA GLY A 53 3.71 26.07 15.83
C GLY A 53 4.28 24.65 15.96
N LEU A 54 5.59 24.56 16.23
CA LEU A 54 6.32 23.29 16.18
C LEU A 54 5.98 22.37 17.37
N VAL A 55 5.66 21.11 17.07
CA VAL A 55 5.22 20.12 18.05
C VAL A 55 6.36 19.20 18.50
N TYR A 56 6.55 19.09 19.81
CA TYR A 56 7.66 18.32 20.40
C TYR A 56 7.20 17.00 21.04
N SER A 57 6.09 17.00 21.78
CA SER A 57 5.60 15.80 22.47
C SER A 57 5.04 14.77 21.49
N ASN A 58 5.01 13.50 21.88
CA ASN A 58 4.46 12.44 21.03
C ASN A 58 2.93 12.46 21.03
N GLU A 59 2.33 12.86 22.14
CA GLU A 59 0.89 13.03 22.34
C GLU A 59 0.37 14.11 21.39
N ASP A 60 0.93 15.32 21.48
CA ASP A 60 0.60 16.45 20.60
C ASP A 60 0.77 16.09 19.10
N LYS A 61 1.81 15.32 18.75
CA LYS A 61 2.00 14.84 17.36
C LYS A 61 0.88 13.90 16.93
N ALA A 62 0.44 13.03 17.82
CA ALA A 62 -0.64 12.09 17.53
C ALA A 62 -1.97 12.82 17.34
N GLU A 63 -2.21 13.87 18.15
CA GLU A 63 -3.37 14.76 17.99
C GLU A 63 -3.33 15.48 16.65
N GLU A 64 -2.20 16.12 16.30
CA GLU A 64 -2.06 16.78 15.00
C GLU A 64 -2.25 15.80 13.83
N PHE A 65 -1.74 14.57 13.94
CA PHE A 65 -1.99 13.54 12.92
C PHE A 65 -3.47 13.16 12.83
N ALA A 66 -4.17 13.04 13.95
CA ALA A 66 -5.59 12.71 13.97
C ALA A 66 -6.41 13.83 13.31
N ASP A 67 -6.13 15.09 13.63
CA ASP A 67 -6.82 16.25 13.10
C ASP A 67 -6.55 16.42 11.59
N ASN A 68 -5.30 16.25 11.16
CA ASN A 68 -4.95 16.31 9.75
C ASN A 68 -5.63 15.19 8.94
N LEU A 69 -5.63 13.96 9.46
CA LEU A 69 -6.34 12.84 8.85
C LEU A 69 -7.86 13.09 8.81
N GLN A 70 -8.44 13.63 9.87
CA GLN A 70 -9.86 14.01 9.87
C GLN A 70 -10.15 15.03 8.79
N LYS A 71 -9.33 16.09 8.66
CA LYS A 71 -9.47 17.12 7.62
C LYS A 71 -9.37 16.50 6.21
N GLN A 72 -8.41 15.60 5.98
CA GLN A 72 -8.22 14.95 4.67
C GLN A 72 -9.29 13.90 4.33
N CYS A 73 -9.81 13.18 5.33
CA CYS A 73 -10.86 12.19 5.15
C CYS A 73 -12.27 12.78 5.25
N SER A 74 -12.39 14.07 5.56
CA SER A 74 -13.66 14.79 5.47
C SER A 74 -14.08 14.92 4.01
N LEU A 75 -15.39 14.87 3.78
CA LEU A 75 -15.95 15.07 2.44
C LEU A 75 -15.60 16.47 1.97
N ASN A 76 -14.76 16.57 0.94
CA ASN A 76 -14.52 17.83 0.27
C ASN A 76 -15.74 18.15 -0.59
N TYR A 77 -16.52 19.14 -0.17
CA TYR A 77 -17.69 19.61 -0.91
C TYR A 77 -17.34 20.68 -1.96
N ASP A 78 -16.07 21.07 -2.06
CA ASP A 78 -15.61 22.01 -3.07
C ASP A 78 -15.40 21.26 -4.40
N ASN A 79 -16.06 21.72 -5.46
CA ASN A 79 -16.05 21.12 -6.81
C ASN A 79 -16.62 19.69 -6.89
N ILE A 80 -17.76 19.42 -6.25
CA ILE A 80 -18.46 18.15 -6.42
C ILE A 80 -19.02 18.06 -7.85
N ASP A 81 -18.51 17.10 -8.61
CA ASP A 81 -19.14 16.67 -9.85
C ASP A 81 -20.40 15.85 -9.52
N LEU A 82 -21.56 16.53 -9.53
CA LEU A 82 -22.85 15.94 -9.23
C LEU A 82 -23.22 14.82 -10.23
N ASP A 83 -22.79 14.92 -11.48
CA ASP A 83 -23.03 13.91 -12.52
C ASP A 83 -22.22 12.64 -12.23
N PHE A 84 -20.96 12.81 -11.81
CA PHE A 84 -20.13 11.69 -11.35
C PHE A 84 -20.76 10.98 -10.15
N VAL A 85 -21.20 11.74 -9.14
CA VAL A 85 -21.84 11.19 -7.94
C VAL A 85 -23.12 10.44 -8.30
N ALA A 86 -23.96 11.01 -9.17
CA ALA A 86 -25.18 10.38 -9.64
C ALA A 86 -24.91 9.06 -10.40
N ARG A 87 -23.85 9.04 -11.24
CA ARG A 87 -23.41 7.84 -11.96
C ARG A 87 -22.94 6.75 -11.02
N ILE A 88 -22.07 7.05 -10.06
CA ILE A 88 -21.57 6.08 -9.07
C ILE A 88 -22.74 5.51 -8.26
N ASN A 89 -23.65 6.36 -7.78
CA ASN A 89 -24.81 5.92 -7.02
C ASN A 89 -25.73 4.99 -7.84
N ARG A 90 -25.90 5.27 -9.13
CA ARG A 90 -26.65 4.41 -10.05
C ARG A 90 -25.96 3.05 -10.23
N ASP A 91 -24.65 3.05 -10.41
CA ASP A 91 -23.86 1.82 -10.58
C ASP A 91 -23.90 0.95 -9.32
N VAL A 92 -23.73 1.54 -8.15
CA VAL A 92 -23.83 0.84 -6.86
C VAL A 92 -25.21 0.22 -6.69
N ARG A 93 -26.29 0.98 -6.91
CA ARG A 93 -27.65 0.43 -6.86
C ARG A 93 -27.84 -0.70 -7.85
N THR A 94 -27.31 -0.58 -9.05
CA THR A 94 -27.40 -1.62 -10.09
C THR A 94 -26.67 -2.89 -9.66
N LYS A 95 -25.45 -2.75 -9.12
CA LYS A 95 -24.66 -3.87 -8.58
C LYS A 95 -25.31 -4.55 -7.39
N LEU A 96 -25.95 -3.79 -6.49
CA LEU A 96 -26.70 -4.34 -5.35
C LEU A 96 -27.99 -5.04 -5.80
N ARG A 97 -28.67 -4.50 -6.82
CA ARG A 97 -29.90 -5.07 -7.40
C ARG A 97 -29.65 -6.30 -8.25
N LEU A 98 -28.47 -6.40 -8.87
CA LEU A 98 -28.00 -7.65 -9.45
C LEU A 98 -27.91 -8.66 -8.32
N LYS A 99 -29.01 -9.42 -8.11
CA LYS A 99 -28.98 -10.66 -7.35
C LYS A 99 -27.84 -11.45 -7.97
N LYS A 100 -26.69 -11.48 -7.29
CA LYS A 100 -25.60 -12.40 -7.62
C LYS A 100 -26.34 -13.71 -7.83
N LYS A 101 -26.36 -14.26 -9.06
CA LYS A 101 -26.91 -15.60 -9.31
C LYS A 101 -26.27 -16.40 -8.19
N ARG A 102 -27.06 -16.76 -7.18
CA ARG A 102 -26.57 -17.54 -6.06
C ARG A 102 -26.24 -18.82 -6.78
N ARG A 103 -24.98 -18.95 -7.23
CA ARG A 103 -24.42 -20.24 -7.55
C ARG A 103 -24.76 -21.00 -6.28
N LEU A 104 -25.68 -21.93 -6.40
CA LEU A 104 -26.00 -22.85 -5.33
C LEU A 104 -24.63 -23.44 -5.02
N LEU A 105 -24.00 -22.92 -3.97
CA LEU A 105 -22.73 -23.44 -3.53
C LEU A 105 -23.08 -24.88 -3.20
N GLN A 106 -22.45 -25.81 -3.90
CA GLN A 106 -22.66 -27.22 -3.60
C GLN A 106 -22.35 -27.38 -2.12
N SER A 107 -23.28 -27.99 -1.38
CA SER A 107 -23.05 -28.28 0.03
C SER A 107 -21.75 -29.07 0.13
N THR A 108 -20.78 -28.54 0.86
CA THR A 108 -19.49 -29.20 1.05
C THR A 108 -19.73 -30.59 1.62
N SER A 109 -19.08 -31.59 1.01
CA SER A 109 -19.20 -32.98 1.48
C SER A 109 -18.39 -33.16 2.77
N PRO A 110 -18.88 -33.96 3.74
CA PRO A 110 -18.12 -34.26 4.97
C PRO A 110 -16.71 -34.82 4.70
N GLU A 111 -16.51 -35.48 3.56
CA GLU A 111 -15.19 -35.99 3.16
C GLU A 111 -14.21 -34.90 2.75
N GLU A 112 -14.71 -33.83 2.11
CA GLU A 112 -13.91 -32.67 1.72
C GLU A 112 -13.36 -31.97 2.97
N VAL A 113 -14.23 -31.74 3.97
CA VAL A 113 -13.84 -31.17 5.28
C VAL A 113 -12.79 -32.03 5.97
N ARG A 114 -12.99 -33.36 6.01
CA ARG A 114 -12.03 -34.29 6.60
C ARG A 114 -10.67 -34.24 5.91
N ARG A 115 -10.64 -34.10 4.59
CA ARG A 115 -9.40 -34.00 3.81
C ARG A 115 -8.64 -32.72 4.12
N ILE A 116 -9.36 -31.60 4.23
CA ILE A 116 -8.78 -30.28 4.56
C ILE A 116 -8.22 -30.28 5.99
N ILE A 117 -8.96 -30.81 6.97
CA ILE A 117 -8.49 -30.90 8.36
C ILE A 117 -7.20 -31.73 8.49
N ARG A 118 -7.07 -32.79 7.68
CA ARG A 118 -5.85 -33.61 7.67
C ARG A 118 -4.67 -32.93 6.99
N SER A 119 -4.91 -32.11 5.97
CA SER A 119 -3.85 -31.44 5.21
C SER A 119 -3.38 -30.12 5.82
N THR A 120 -4.12 -29.55 6.77
CA THR A 120 -3.72 -28.33 7.47
C THR A 120 -2.57 -28.60 8.45
N LYS A 121 -1.51 -27.78 8.35
CA LYS A 121 -0.36 -27.86 9.26
C LYS A 121 -0.83 -27.66 10.71
N HIS A 122 -0.49 -28.62 11.56
CA HIS A 122 -0.73 -28.51 13.00
C HIS A 122 0.24 -27.47 13.59
N HIS A 123 -0.08 -26.91 14.78
CA HIS A 123 0.67 -25.83 15.44
C HIS A 123 0.53 -24.43 14.81
N LYS A 124 -0.63 -24.09 14.25
CA LYS A 124 -1.00 -22.69 14.01
C LYS A 124 -1.50 -22.07 15.32
N SER A 125 -1.26 -20.77 15.49
CA SER A 125 -1.81 -20.02 16.62
C SER A 125 -3.33 -20.14 16.64
N PRO A 126 -3.95 -20.37 17.81
CA PRO A 126 -5.41 -20.35 17.93
C PRO A 126 -5.97 -19.02 17.42
N GLY A 127 -7.06 -19.07 16.65
CA GLY A 127 -7.84 -17.86 16.34
C GLY A 127 -8.68 -17.44 17.54
N ASP A 128 -9.09 -16.18 17.60
CA ASP A 128 -9.99 -15.68 18.64
C ASP A 128 -11.32 -16.43 18.64
N GLN A 129 -11.59 -17.16 19.72
CA GLN A 129 -12.79 -18.00 19.92
C GLN A 129 -13.92 -17.20 20.60
N THR A 130 -14.17 -15.95 20.20
CA THR A 130 -15.32 -15.18 20.69
C THR A 130 -16.57 -15.53 19.86
N GLY A 131 -17.01 -16.78 19.98
CA GLY A 131 -18.19 -17.31 19.31
C GLY A 131 -18.88 -18.33 20.22
N SER A 132 -19.89 -17.84 20.93
CA SER A 132 -20.84 -18.51 21.82
C SER A 132 -20.77 -20.04 21.91
N ARG A 133 -20.28 -20.50 23.06
CA ARG A 133 -20.56 -21.84 23.60
C ARG A 133 -22.07 -21.89 23.94
N LEU A 134 -22.89 -22.34 23.00
CA LEU A 134 -24.26 -22.77 23.31
C LEU A 134 -24.13 -24.03 24.18
N SER A 135 -24.14 -23.81 25.50
CA SER A 135 -24.35 -24.86 26.49
C SER A 135 -25.70 -25.51 26.20
N ARG A 136 -25.65 -26.83 26.10
CA ARG A 136 -26.81 -27.71 25.99
C ARG A 136 -27.38 -27.98 27.38
#